data_AF-R6YY04-F1
#
_entry.id   AF-R6YY04-F1
#
_cell.length_a   1.000
_cell.length_b   1.000
_cell.length_c   1.000
_cell.angle_alpha   90.00
_cell.angle_beta   90.00
_cell.angle_gamma   90.00
#
_symmetry.space_group_name_H-M   'P 1'
#
loop_
_entity.id
_entity.type
_entity.pdbx_description
1 polymer ?
#
loop_
_entity_poly.entity_id
_entity_poly.type
_entity_poly.pdbx_seq_one_letter_code
_entity_poly.pdbx_strand_id
1 'polypeptide(L)'
;MPELPEVETVCRTLKSQIIGKRVESATLLYPRVIKSLNLSLNDLIGHKFTEIERIGKFIIFHLSEDYHMVLHLRMEGKIFYFEKMPPIIKAMSFYLSLDEGYLVFQDTRKFGVDYVFKGTDFYNEEPLVKVGKDPFNMDVDTLYNLYSKENGFLKETLLNQTLMSGIGNIYADEILFASNLSPFISPKNLTYTDVNNILENAKKIMARSIELGGSTVKTYLSSANHAGSFQDELKVYSHEHEPCPICKTRLEKRPLGGRGTTFCRHCQKTGQIIGITGLIGTGKSTLTKVFVSHGYLLYDCDKKVAELYEDEQFIKSIKDKFAPIFDEEFSKEVVLKNLQENKIFRRKYETFVYQIISNDLINFLNHHSSNNIVVEAPRLFEAHLEKYMSYVIAVVAQSDTIYQRLLNRGAKNIDKLLELNKKSQIIDKMDKVDFIFENDFPIEEFSERADLFVKKIMEK
;
A
#
# COMPACT_ATOMS: atom_id res chain seq x y z
N MET A 1 12.32 -2.17 2.82
CA MET A 1 12.76 -3.47 2.29
C MET A 1 13.67 -3.15 1.13
N PRO A 2 14.96 -3.52 1.16
CA PRO A 2 15.79 -3.48 -0.04
C PRO A 2 15.10 -4.25 -1.17
N GLU A 3 14.96 -3.60 -2.32
CA GLU A 3 14.48 -4.22 -3.55
C GLU A 3 15.71 -4.53 -4.43
N LEU A 4 15.51 -4.93 -5.69
CA LEU A 4 16.63 -5.39 -6.52
C LEU A 4 17.78 -4.36 -6.62
N PRO A 5 17.55 -3.07 -6.91
CA PRO A 5 18.63 -2.09 -7.02
C PRO A 5 19.48 -1.96 -5.76
N GLU A 6 18.84 -1.97 -4.60
CA GLU A 6 19.53 -1.89 -3.31
C GLU A 6 20.37 -3.15 -3.03
N VAL A 7 19.84 -4.32 -3.37
CA VAL A 7 20.57 -5.59 -3.20
C VAL A 7 21.77 -5.65 -4.15
N GLU A 8 21.58 -5.24 -5.41
CA GLU A 8 22.66 -5.18 -6.41
C GLU A 8 23.78 -4.22 -5.98
N THR A 9 23.43 -3.06 -5.43
CA THR A 9 24.42 -2.10 -4.92
C THR A 9 25.24 -2.69 -3.76
N VAL A 10 24.60 -3.44 -2.86
CA VAL A 10 25.30 -4.17 -1.78
C VAL A 10 26.22 -5.24 -2.38
N CYS A 11 25.77 -6.02 -3.35
CA CYS A 11 26.60 -7.03 -4.02
C CYS A 11 27.84 -6.39 -4.66
N ARG A 12 27.69 -5.29 -5.42
CA ARG A 12 28.82 -4.58 -6.04
C ARG A 12 29.82 -4.06 -5.02
N THR A 13 29.32 -3.50 -3.92
CA THR A 13 30.17 -3.01 -2.83
C THR A 13 30.97 -4.15 -2.20
N LEU A 14 30.30 -5.24 -1.81
CA LEU A 14 30.97 -6.39 -1.18
C LEU A 14 31.94 -7.10 -2.12
N LYS A 15 31.62 -7.19 -3.42
CA LYS A 15 32.53 -7.75 -4.44
C LYS A 15 33.91 -7.09 -4.40
N SER A 16 33.94 -5.76 -4.29
CA SER A 16 35.20 -5.01 -4.22
C SER A 16 35.97 -5.18 -2.90
N GLN A 17 35.31 -5.71 -1.87
CA GLN A 17 35.82 -5.71 -0.49
C GLN A 17 36.22 -7.09 0.03
N ILE A 18 35.54 -8.17 -0.38
CA ILE A 18 35.68 -9.48 0.29
C ILE A 18 36.09 -10.64 -0.62
N ILE A 19 36.08 -10.48 -1.95
CA ILE A 19 36.53 -11.55 -2.86
C ILE A 19 38.00 -11.88 -2.57
N GLY A 20 38.31 -13.17 -2.49
CA GLY A 20 39.62 -13.72 -2.16
C GLY A 20 39.88 -13.92 -0.66
N LYS A 21 39.10 -13.29 0.21
CA LYS A 21 39.24 -13.39 1.67
C LYS A 21 38.70 -14.72 2.19
N ARG A 22 39.38 -15.28 3.20
CA ARG A 22 39.04 -16.56 3.83
C ARG A 22 38.26 -16.35 5.11
N VAL A 23 37.23 -17.16 5.35
CA VAL A 23 36.52 -17.18 6.64
C VAL A 23 37.38 -17.89 7.69
N GLU A 24 37.68 -17.22 8.80
CA GLU A 24 38.45 -17.78 9.92
C GLU A 24 37.56 -18.25 11.07
N SER A 25 36.47 -17.55 11.31
CA SER A 25 35.47 -17.95 12.31
C SER A 25 34.10 -17.37 11.99
N ALA A 26 33.06 -18.02 12.50
CA ALA A 26 31.70 -17.55 12.44
C ALA A 26 31.13 -17.38 13.85
N THR A 27 30.46 -16.25 14.10
CA THR A 27 29.76 -16.01 15.36
C THR A 27 28.30 -15.70 15.10
N LEU A 28 27.43 -16.46 15.76
CA LEU A 28 25.98 -16.36 15.62
C LEU A 28 25.37 -15.77 16.89
N LEU A 29 24.85 -14.54 16.79
CA LEU A 29 24.22 -13.82 17.90
C LEU A 29 22.70 -14.02 17.93
N TYR A 30 22.11 -14.32 16.76
CA TYR A 30 20.69 -14.61 16.61
C TYR A 30 20.46 -15.86 15.77
N PRO A 31 20.43 -17.06 16.38
CA PRO A 31 20.42 -18.33 15.64
C PRO A 31 19.24 -18.52 14.67
N ARG A 32 18.09 -17.90 14.94
CA ARG A 32 16.89 -18.03 14.08
C ARG A 32 17.04 -17.39 12.69
N VAL A 33 18.10 -16.63 12.43
CA VAL A 33 18.43 -16.12 11.09
C VAL A 33 18.79 -17.25 10.12
N ILE A 34 19.41 -18.32 10.62
CA ILE A 34 19.84 -19.45 9.79
C ILE A 34 18.63 -20.37 9.56
N LYS A 35 18.39 -20.70 8.29
CA LYS A 35 17.24 -21.51 7.84
C LYS A 35 17.65 -22.77 7.10
N SER A 36 18.94 -22.96 6.80
CA SER A 36 19.46 -24.22 6.28
C SER A 36 19.22 -25.37 7.26
N LEU A 37 18.95 -26.56 6.73
CA LEU A 37 18.61 -27.74 7.53
C LEU A 37 19.84 -28.42 8.12
N ASN A 38 20.89 -28.59 7.31
CA ASN A 38 22.04 -29.44 7.63
C ASN A 38 23.39 -28.70 7.71
N LEU A 39 23.44 -27.47 7.21
CA LEU A 39 24.66 -26.66 7.15
C LEU A 39 24.49 -25.38 7.94
N SER A 40 25.61 -24.84 8.40
CA SER A 40 25.73 -23.66 9.24
C SER A 40 26.84 -22.74 8.74
N LEU A 41 26.93 -21.54 9.32
CA LEU A 41 28.04 -20.63 9.01
C LEU A 41 29.43 -21.20 9.42
N ASN A 42 29.47 -22.16 10.35
CA ASN A 42 30.74 -22.79 10.74
C ASN A 42 31.29 -23.67 9.62
N ASP A 43 30.44 -24.20 8.75
CA ASP A 43 30.86 -25.00 7.59
C ASP A 43 31.56 -24.15 6.53
N LEU A 44 31.49 -22.82 6.63
CA LEU A 44 32.21 -21.89 5.76
C LEU A 44 33.65 -21.63 6.21
N ILE A 45 34.03 -22.03 7.43
CA ILE A 45 35.37 -21.78 8.00
C ILE A 45 36.43 -22.47 7.14
N GLY A 46 37.49 -21.74 6.79
CA GLY A 46 38.57 -22.20 5.92
C GLY A 46 38.34 -21.93 4.43
N HIS A 47 37.10 -21.67 4.02
CA HIS A 47 36.76 -21.40 2.63
C HIS A 47 36.88 -19.91 2.28
N LYS A 48 37.21 -19.63 1.02
CA LYS A 48 37.40 -18.27 0.48
C LYS A 48 36.21 -17.82 -0.34
N PHE A 49 35.82 -16.55 -0.22
CA PHE A 49 34.85 -15.96 -1.15
C PHE A 49 35.43 -15.88 -2.56
N THR A 50 34.76 -16.49 -3.53
CA THR A 50 35.21 -16.55 -4.93
C THR A 50 34.38 -15.64 -5.83
N GLU A 51 33.08 -15.55 -5.56
CA GLU A 51 32.13 -14.74 -6.31
C GLU A 51 31.00 -14.27 -5.41
N ILE A 52 30.33 -13.19 -5.82
CA ILE A 52 29.05 -12.77 -5.24
C ILE A 52 28.10 -12.56 -6.40
N GLU A 53 26.84 -12.90 -6.26
CA GLU A 53 25.83 -12.57 -7.25
C GLU A 53 24.51 -12.23 -6.56
N ARG A 54 23.50 -11.96 -7.38
CA ARG A 54 22.16 -11.64 -6.93
C ARG A 54 21.16 -12.41 -7.75
N ILE A 55 20.25 -13.10 -7.07
CA ILE A 55 19.03 -13.66 -7.67
C ILE A 55 17.82 -13.00 -7.02
N GLY A 56 17.08 -12.21 -7.80
CA GLY A 56 15.98 -11.39 -7.28
C GLY A 56 16.45 -10.45 -6.17
N LYS A 57 16.03 -10.74 -4.93
CA LYS A 57 16.39 -9.98 -3.70
C LYS A 57 17.30 -10.77 -2.74
N PHE A 58 17.85 -11.89 -3.20
CA PHE A 58 18.85 -12.67 -2.48
C PHE A 58 20.26 -12.25 -2.91
N ILE A 59 21.17 -12.19 -1.96
CA ILE A 59 22.61 -12.09 -2.17
C ILE A 59 23.16 -13.51 -2.07
N ILE A 60 23.92 -13.94 -3.06
CA ILE A 60 24.57 -15.25 -3.05
C ILE A 60 26.07 -15.00 -2.97
N PHE A 61 26.69 -15.54 -1.93
CA PHE A 61 28.13 -15.56 -1.78
C PHE A 61 28.61 -16.95 -2.15
N HIS A 62 29.45 -17.06 -3.18
CA HIS A 62 30.12 -18.30 -3.54
C HIS A 62 31.44 -18.37 -2.80
N LEU A 63 31.73 -19.54 -2.25
CA LEU A 63 32.96 -19.85 -1.59
C LEU A 63 33.64 -21.06 -2.27
N SER A 64 34.95 -21.18 -2.10
CA SER A 64 35.74 -22.32 -2.57
C SER A 64 35.17 -23.66 -2.11
N GLU A 65 35.34 -24.72 -2.90
CA GLU A 65 34.81 -26.07 -2.64
C GLU A 65 33.28 -26.14 -2.66
N ASP A 66 32.66 -25.35 -3.55
CA ASP A 66 31.22 -25.33 -3.84
C ASP A 66 30.34 -25.07 -2.60
N TYR A 67 30.81 -24.21 -1.70
CA TYR A 67 30.00 -23.70 -0.59
C TYR A 67 29.31 -22.40 -1.00
N HIS A 68 28.05 -22.24 -0.58
CA HIS A 68 27.27 -21.05 -0.89
C HIS A 68 26.55 -20.52 0.35
N MET A 69 26.64 -19.21 0.59
CA MET A 69 25.84 -18.51 1.60
C MET A 69 24.82 -17.63 0.88
N VAL A 70 23.53 -17.86 1.15
CA VAL A 70 22.41 -17.21 0.48
C VAL A 70 21.63 -16.37 1.49
N LEU A 71 21.76 -15.05 1.38
CA LEU A 71 21.24 -14.09 2.34
C LEU A 71 20.09 -13.28 1.75
N HIS A 72 18.98 -13.16 2.48
CA HIS A 72 17.88 -12.24 2.17
C HIS A 72 17.76 -11.17 3.25
N LEU A 73 17.98 -9.89 2.88
CA LEU A 73 17.98 -8.75 3.80
C LEU A 73 16.60 -8.42 4.41
N ARG A 74 15.52 -8.75 3.70
CA ARG A 74 14.12 -8.50 4.12
C ARG A 74 13.89 -7.01 4.39
N MET A 75 13.30 -6.61 5.51
CA MET A 75 12.81 -5.22 5.65
C MET A 75 13.93 -4.22 5.94
N GLU A 76 14.82 -4.56 6.87
CA GLU A 76 15.84 -3.67 7.45
C GLU A 76 17.21 -4.34 7.63
N GLY A 77 17.40 -5.56 7.07
CA GLY A 77 18.69 -6.23 7.09
C GLY A 77 19.75 -5.46 6.31
N LYS A 78 20.97 -5.46 6.85
CA LYS A 78 22.15 -4.79 6.30
C LYS A 78 23.33 -5.71 6.48
N ILE A 79 24.16 -5.85 5.46
CA ILE A 79 25.41 -6.60 5.52
C ILE A 79 26.55 -5.70 5.10
N PHE A 80 27.59 -5.63 5.92
CA PHE A 80 28.71 -4.73 5.72
C PHE A 80 30.04 -5.42 5.98
N TYR A 81 31.05 -5.00 5.24
CA TYR A 81 32.44 -5.30 5.54
C TYR A 81 33.04 -4.21 6.45
N PHE A 82 33.79 -4.62 7.47
CA PHE A 82 34.55 -3.74 8.35
C PHE A 82 36.00 -4.22 8.45
N GLU A 83 36.98 -3.33 8.33
CA GLU A 83 38.40 -3.67 8.51
C GLU A 83 38.71 -4.10 9.95
N LYS A 84 37.98 -3.54 10.93
CA LYS A 84 38.09 -3.86 12.36
C LYS A 84 36.72 -4.16 12.91
N MET A 85 36.65 -5.06 13.89
CA MET A 85 35.38 -5.46 14.49
C MET A 85 34.66 -4.24 15.08
N PRO A 86 33.46 -3.88 14.60
CA PRO A 86 32.67 -2.82 15.22
C PRO A 86 32.14 -3.26 16.59
N PRO A 87 31.75 -2.31 17.48
CA PRO A 87 31.09 -2.64 18.74
C PRO A 87 29.87 -3.54 18.52
N ILE A 88 29.74 -4.59 19.33
CA ILE A 88 28.59 -5.49 19.24
C ILE A 88 27.32 -4.73 19.62
N ILE A 89 26.37 -4.65 18.70
CA ILE A 89 25.06 -4.01 18.91
C ILE A 89 23.93 -5.03 18.83
N LYS A 90 22.80 -4.74 19.49
CA LYS A 90 21.60 -5.60 19.50
C LYS A 90 21.08 -5.97 18.09
N ALA A 91 21.31 -5.09 17.12
CA ALA A 91 20.91 -5.33 15.74
C ALA A 91 21.75 -6.42 15.06
N MET A 92 22.98 -6.70 15.49
CA MET A 92 23.80 -7.75 14.89
C MET A 92 23.13 -9.13 15.05
N SER A 93 23.11 -9.90 13.97
CA SER A 93 22.55 -11.25 13.93
C SER A 93 23.65 -12.30 13.81
N PHE A 94 24.65 -12.04 12.98
CA PHE A 94 25.88 -12.83 12.91
C PHE A 94 27.03 -11.97 12.38
N TYR A 95 28.25 -12.46 12.55
CA TYR A 95 29.42 -11.96 11.83
C TYR A 95 30.39 -13.10 11.49
N LEU A 96 31.12 -12.94 10.41
CA LEU A 96 32.24 -13.78 10.00
C LEU A 96 33.54 -13.00 10.20
N SER A 97 34.47 -13.54 10.97
CA SER A 97 35.86 -13.07 10.96
C SER A 97 36.51 -13.59 9.71
N LEU A 98 37.12 -12.71 8.94
CA LEU A 98 37.90 -13.08 7.77
C LEU A 98 39.39 -12.99 8.10
N ASP A 99 40.25 -13.55 7.25
CA ASP A 99 41.70 -13.33 7.31
C ASP A 99 42.07 -11.84 7.26
N GLU A 100 41.20 -11.03 6.64
CA GLU A 100 41.25 -9.57 6.72
C GLU A 100 39.87 -8.98 7.03
N GLY A 101 39.66 -8.54 8.27
CA GLY A 101 38.45 -7.83 8.70
C GLY A 101 37.24 -8.72 8.98
N TYR A 102 36.04 -8.15 8.90
CA TYR A 102 34.80 -8.77 9.38
C TYR A 102 33.65 -8.50 8.42
N LEU A 103 32.88 -9.55 8.09
CA LEU A 103 31.60 -9.44 7.41
C LEU A 103 30.49 -9.52 8.46
N VAL A 104 29.68 -8.46 8.61
CA VAL A 104 28.72 -8.33 9.71
C VAL A 104 27.31 -8.17 9.14
N PHE A 105 26.39 -9.04 9.55
CA PHE A 105 24.96 -8.92 9.24
C PHE A 105 24.20 -8.33 10.43
N GLN A 106 23.50 -7.22 10.17
CA GLN A 106 22.69 -6.47 11.12
C GLN A 106 21.24 -6.47 10.66
N ASP A 107 20.33 -6.80 11.57
CA ASP A 107 18.89 -6.70 11.36
C ASP A 107 18.20 -6.32 12.67
N THR A 108 17.61 -5.14 12.70
CA THR A 108 16.84 -4.58 13.81
C THR A 108 15.52 -5.31 14.03
N ARG A 109 14.90 -5.82 12.95
CA ARG A 109 13.59 -6.48 12.99
C ARG A 109 13.67 -7.99 13.03
N LYS A 110 14.87 -8.55 12.81
CA LYS A 110 15.14 -10.01 12.84
C LYS A 110 14.27 -10.79 11.85
N PHE A 111 14.02 -10.20 10.68
CA PHE A 111 13.27 -10.82 9.59
C PHE A 111 14.16 -11.48 8.55
N GLY A 112 15.38 -10.96 8.37
CA GLY A 112 16.38 -11.49 7.48
C GLY A 112 16.64 -12.96 7.72
N VAL A 113 16.97 -13.65 6.64
CA VAL A 113 17.19 -15.10 6.64
C VAL A 113 18.43 -15.41 5.83
N ASP A 114 19.16 -16.42 6.28
CA ASP A 114 20.39 -16.89 5.67
C ASP A 114 20.34 -18.43 5.55
N TYR A 115 20.90 -18.94 4.45
CA TYR A 115 20.95 -20.36 4.12
C TYR A 115 22.36 -20.70 3.68
N VAL A 116 22.88 -21.83 4.16
CA VAL A 116 24.14 -22.39 3.69
C VAL A 116 23.85 -23.64 2.86
N PHE A 117 24.46 -23.71 1.67
CA PHE A 117 24.37 -24.82 0.74
C PHE A 117 25.75 -25.35 0.37
N LYS A 118 25.78 -26.58 -0.15
CA LYS A 118 26.97 -27.21 -0.72
C LYS A 118 26.64 -27.89 -2.04
N GLY A 119 27.51 -27.77 -3.03
CA GLY A 119 27.36 -28.33 -4.36
C GLY A 119 26.66 -27.40 -5.34
N THR A 120 26.67 -27.77 -6.61
CA THR A 120 26.30 -26.89 -7.73
C THR A 120 24.79 -26.81 -8.02
N ASP A 121 23.98 -27.68 -7.43
CA ASP A 121 22.54 -27.78 -7.72
C ASP A 121 21.64 -26.91 -6.83
N PHE A 122 22.25 -26.10 -5.94
CA PHE A 122 21.53 -25.34 -4.91
C PHE A 122 20.51 -24.31 -5.45
N TYR A 123 20.61 -23.92 -6.73
CA TYR A 123 19.60 -23.07 -7.39
C TYR A 123 18.22 -23.73 -7.47
N ASN A 124 18.18 -25.06 -7.49
CA ASN A 124 16.94 -25.85 -7.52
C ASN A 124 16.40 -26.16 -6.12
N GLU A 125 17.02 -25.63 -5.07
CA GLU A 125 16.57 -25.77 -3.69
C GLU A 125 15.76 -24.55 -3.21
N GLU A 126 14.94 -24.75 -2.17
CA GLU A 126 14.26 -23.62 -1.52
C GLU A 126 15.26 -22.75 -0.75
N PRO A 127 15.19 -21.41 -0.85
CA PRO A 127 14.09 -20.63 -1.43
C PRO A 127 14.27 -20.25 -2.91
N LEU A 128 15.42 -20.54 -3.53
CA LEU A 128 15.81 -20.03 -4.84
C LEU A 128 14.98 -20.58 -6.00
N VAL A 129 14.57 -21.85 -5.93
CA VAL A 129 13.76 -22.52 -6.97
C VAL A 129 12.43 -21.81 -7.28
N LYS A 130 11.92 -21.02 -6.33
CA LYS A 130 10.67 -20.26 -6.47
C LYS A 130 10.88 -18.84 -7.02
N VAL A 131 12.11 -18.40 -7.23
CA VAL A 131 12.41 -17.02 -7.64
C VAL A 131 12.31 -16.91 -9.16
N GLY A 132 11.40 -16.07 -9.64
CA GLY A 132 11.26 -15.79 -11.07
C GLY A 132 12.44 -14.98 -11.62
N LYS A 133 12.56 -14.93 -12.94
CA LYS A 133 13.56 -14.06 -13.60
C LYS A 133 13.34 -12.60 -13.21
N ASP A 134 14.42 -11.82 -13.14
CA ASP A 134 14.31 -10.37 -12.92
C ASP A 134 14.14 -9.60 -14.24
N PRO A 135 13.80 -8.29 -14.20
CA PRO A 135 13.55 -7.52 -15.41
C PRO A 135 14.70 -7.49 -16.43
N PHE A 136 15.95 -7.65 -16.00
CA PHE A 136 17.10 -7.63 -16.90
C PHE A 136 17.24 -8.92 -17.70
N ASN A 137 16.78 -10.04 -17.12
CA ASN A 137 16.88 -11.38 -17.70
C ASN A 137 15.54 -11.91 -18.25
N MET A 138 14.47 -11.12 -18.16
CA MET A 138 13.14 -11.45 -18.63
C MET A 138 12.93 -10.98 -20.08
N ASP A 139 12.33 -11.84 -20.90
CA ASP A 139 11.81 -11.48 -22.22
C ASP A 139 10.30 -11.22 -22.18
N VAL A 140 9.82 -10.39 -23.10
CA VAL A 140 8.42 -9.94 -23.15
C VAL A 140 7.45 -11.09 -23.42
N ASP A 141 7.80 -12.07 -24.26
CA ASP A 141 6.93 -13.20 -24.59
C ASP A 141 6.65 -14.07 -23.36
N THR A 142 7.71 -14.39 -22.61
CA THR A 142 7.60 -15.13 -21.34
C THR A 142 6.78 -14.35 -20.33
N LEU A 143 7.06 -13.05 -20.14
CA LEU A 143 6.33 -12.23 -19.17
C LEU A 143 4.85 -12.10 -19.51
N TYR A 144 4.52 -11.90 -20.79
CA TYR A 144 3.14 -11.81 -21.27
C TYR A 144 2.37 -13.12 -21.03
N ASN A 145 3.00 -14.26 -21.31
CA ASN A 145 2.42 -15.58 -21.06
C ASN A 145 2.21 -15.88 -19.56
N LEU A 146 3.08 -15.35 -18.69
CA LEU A 146 2.90 -15.43 -17.24
C LEU A 146 1.72 -14.54 -16.81
N TYR A 147 1.71 -13.26 -17.19
CA TYR A 147 0.72 -12.28 -16.72
C TYR A 147 -0.70 -12.58 -17.21
N SER A 148 -0.85 -13.13 -18.42
CA SER A 148 -2.16 -13.52 -18.98
C SER A 148 -2.88 -14.62 -18.18
N LYS A 149 -2.18 -15.35 -17.30
CA LYS A 149 -2.75 -16.40 -16.44
C LYS A 149 -3.16 -15.89 -15.06
N GLU A 150 -2.66 -14.72 -14.67
CA GLU A 150 -2.82 -14.19 -13.32
C GLU A 150 -4.18 -13.53 -13.11
N ASN A 151 -4.67 -13.57 -11.87
CA ASN A 151 -5.88 -12.87 -11.47
C ASN A 151 -5.54 -11.78 -10.45
N GLY A 152 -6.51 -10.92 -10.15
CA GLY A 152 -6.34 -9.84 -9.19
C GLY A 152 -5.80 -8.58 -9.84
N PHE A 153 -5.00 -7.82 -9.09
CA PHE A 153 -4.56 -6.49 -9.50
C PHE A 153 -3.14 -6.50 -10.04
N LEU A 154 -2.90 -5.73 -11.11
CA LEU A 154 -1.62 -5.63 -11.79
C LEU A 154 -0.44 -5.36 -10.84
N LYS A 155 -0.61 -4.43 -9.89
CA LYS A 155 0.45 -4.14 -8.93
C LYS A 155 0.80 -5.36 -8.06
N GLU A 156 -0.17 -6.17 -7.66
CA GLU A 156 0.09 -7.38 -6.90
C GLU A 156 0.85 -8.41 -7.73
N THR A 157 0.52 -8.51 -9.02
CA THR A 157 1.27 -9.33 -9.99
C THR A 157 2.72 -8.89 -10.13
N LEU A 158 3.00 -7.58 -10.20
CA LEU A 158 4.38 -7.04 -10.22
C LEU A 158 5.15 -7.35 -8.92
N LEU A 159 4.46 -7.42 -7.79
CA LEU A 159 5.07 -7.75 -6.49
C LEU A 159 5.30 -9.25 -6.31
N ASN A 160 4.75 -10.10 -7.18
CA ASN A 160 4.91 -11.54 -7.09
C ASN A 160 6.31 -11.97 -7.55
N GLN A 161 7.15 -12.33 -6.57
CA GLN A 161 8.55 -12.69 -6.80
C GLN A 161 8.73 -14.00 -7.57
N THR A 162 7.67 -14.83 -7.73
CA THR A 162 7.73 -16.05 -8.53
C THR A 162 7.52 -15.79 -10.02
N LEU A 163 6.87 -14.67 -10.37
CA LEU A 163 6.62 -14.30 -11.77
C LEU A 163 7.73 -13.41 -12.31
N MET A 164 8.04 -12.34 -11.57
CA MET A 164 9.16 -11.46 -11.87
C MET A 164 9.77 -11.00 -10.55
N SER A 165 11.03 -11.35 -10.33
CA SER A 165 11.69 -11.06 -9.06
C SER A 165 12.25 -9.65 -9.00
N GLY A 166 12.52 -9.16 -7.80
CA GLY A 166 13.27 -7.93 -7.62
C GLY A 166 12.43 -6.66 -7.48
N ILE A 167 11.23 -6.61 -8.05
CA ILE A 167 10.30 -5.48 -7.88
C ILE A 167 9.68 -5.54 -6.48
N GLY A 168 9.72 -4.44 -5.74
CA GLY A 168 8.95 -4.25 -4.49
C GLY A 168 8.01 -3.04 -4.61
N ASN A 169 7.64 -2.47 -3.46
CA ASN A 169 6.54 -1.49 -3.43
C ASN A 169 6.94 -0.13 -4.02
N ILE A 170 8.22 0.24 -3.94
CA ILE A 170 8.72 1.49 -4.52
C ILE A 170 8.70 1.37 -6.03
N TYR A 171 9.42 0.39 -6.57
CA TYR A 171 9.58 0.27 -8.01
C TYR A 171 8.26 -0.14 -8.69
N ALA A 172 7.36 -0.87 -8.03
CA ALA A 172 6.04 -1.15 -8.60
C ALA A 172 5.21 0.12 -8.87
N ASP A 173 5.20 1.09 -7.94
CA ASP A 173 4.46 2.35 -8.15
C ASP A 173 5.10 3.15 -9.30
N GLU A 174 6.43 3.28 -9.31
CA GLU A 174 7.17 4.02 -10.33
C GLU A 174 7.05 3.40 -11.73
N ILE A 175 7.14 2.07 -11.84
CA ILE A 175 7.05 1.34 -13.12
C ILE A 175 5.66 1.49 -13.72
N LEU A 176 4.61 1.35 -12.91
CA LEU A 176 3.22 1.47 -13.38
C LEU A 176 2.88 2.89 -13.78
N PHE A 177 3.40 3.88 -13.06
CA PHE A 177 3.28 5.29 -13.43
C PHE A 177 4.00 5.57 -14.76
N ALA A 178 5.26 5.16 -14.91
CA ALA A 178 6.02 5.33 -16.15
C ALA A 178 5.39 4.59 -17.35
N SER A 179 4.66 3.51 -17.08
CA SER A 179 3.95 2.73 -18.10
C SER A 179 2.54 3.25 -18.41
N ASN A 180 2.06 4.29 -17.70
CA ASN A 180 0.69 4.81 -17.80
C ASN A 180 -0.39 3.75 -17.59
N LEU A 181 -0.14 2.79 -16.70
CA LEU A 181 -1.06 1.69 -16.38
C LEU A 181 -1.62 1.85 -14.98
N SER A 182 -2.94 1.67 -14.84
CA SER A 182 -3.59 1.61 -13.53
C SER A 182 -3.04 0.44 -12.72
N PRO A 183 -2.70 0.63 -11.44
CA PRO A 183 -2.28 -0.48 -10.59
C PRO A 183 -3.41 -1.47 -10.26
N PHE A 184 -4.66 -1.10 -10.57
CA PHE A 184 -5.88 -1.82 -10.23
C PHE A 184 -6.53 -2.53 -11.42
N ILE A 185 -5.92 -2.52 -12.61
CA ILE A 185 -6.43 -3.34 -13.73
C ILE A 185 -6.01 -4.79 -13.55
N SER A 186 -6.77 -5.69 -14.16
CA SER A 186 -6.39 -7.10 -14.23
C SER A 186 -5.18 -7.27 -15.16
N PRO A 187 -4.17 -8.07 -14.78
CA PRO A 187 -3.05 -8.39 -15.66
C PRO A 187 -3.50 -9.11 -16.95
N LYS A 188 -4.67 -9.77 -16.95
CA LYS A 188 -5.25 -10.41 -18.14
C LYS A 188 -5.68 -9.43 -19.22
N ASN A 189 -5.93 -8.18 -18.85
CA ASN A 189 -6.37 -7.15 -19.78
C ASN A 189 -5.20 -6.39 -20.43
N LEU A 190 -3.96 -6.76 -20.09
CA LEU A 190 -2.77 -6.15 -20.68
C LEU A 190 -2.59 -6.65 -22.10
N THR A 191 -2.26 -5.72 -22.99
CA THR A 191 -1.75 -6.07 -24.31
C THR A 191 -0.27 -6.45 -24.24
N TYR A 192 0.23 -7.08 -25.30
CA TYR A 192 1.66 -7.35 -25.45
C TYR A 192 2.50 -6.07 -25.31
N THR A 193 2.03 -4.97 -25.92
CA THR A 193 2.68 -3.66 -25.84
C THR A 193 2.72 -3.13 -24.42
N ASP A 194 1.66 -3.31 -23.63
CA ASP A 194 1.65 -2.91 -22.22
C ASP A 194 2.69 -3.68 -21.41
N VAL A 195 2.79 -4.99 -21.62
CA VAL A 195 3.80 -5.83 -20.95
C VAL A 195 5.23 -5.44 -21.37
N ASN A 196 5.45 -5.16 -22.65
CA ASN A 196 6.74 -4.65 -23.14
C ASN A 196 7.10 -3.32 -22.46
N ASN A 197 6.14 -2.39 -22.35
CA ASN A 197 6.35 -1.11 -21.69
C ASN A 197 6.68 -1.28 -20.20
N ILE A 198 6.01 -2.18 -19.49
CA ILE A 198 6.33 -2.53 -18.10
C ILE A 198 7.77 -2.99 -17.99
N LEU A 199 8.17 -3.96 -18.84
CA LEU A 199 9.50 -4.55 -18.80
C LEU A 199 10.60 -3.53 -19.11
N GLU A 200 10.41 -2.71 -20.14
CA GLU A 200 11.38 -1.68 -20.52
C GLU A 200 11.49 -0.56 -19.48
N ASN A 201 10.37 -0.11 -18.91
CA ASN A 201 10.40 0.87 -17.83
C ASN A 201 11.03 0.29 -16.55
N ALA A 202 10.76 -0.99 -16.24
CA ALA A 202 11.41 -1.67 -15.13
C ALA A 202 12.94 -1.70 -15.28
N LYS A 203 13.45 -2.11 -16.45
CA LYS A 203 14.88 -2.11 -16.75
C LYS A 203 15.49 -0.70 -16.59
N LYS A 204 14.86 0.31 -17.19
CA LYS A 204 15.36 1.71 -17.14
C LYS A 204 15.40 2.26 -15.71
N ILE A 205 14.30 2.15 -14.98
CA ILE A 205 14.19 2.66 -13.61
C ILE A 205 15.16 1.94 -12.68
N MET A 206 15.25 0.61 -12.78
CA MET A 206 16.16 -0.17 -11.95
C MET A 206 17.62 0.09 -12.28
N ALA A 207 17.99 0.17 -13.57
CA ALA A 207 19.35 0.50 -13.98
C ALA A 207 19.75 1.86 -13.42
N ARG A 208 18.87 2.86 -13.55
CA ARG A 208 19.10 4.20 -13.01
C ARG A 208 19.23 4.21 -11.49
N SER A 209 18.40 3.44 -10.80
CA SER A 209 18.51 3.29 -9.35
C SER A 209 19.82 2.62 -8.94
N ILE A 210 20.26 1.58 -9.65
CA ILE A 210 21.56 0.94 -9.40
C ILE A 210 22.73 1.93 -9.61
N GLU A 211 22.69 2.76 -10.65
CA GLU A 211 23.69 3.82 -10.89
C GLU A 211 23.77 4.82 -9.73
N LEU A 212 22.62 5.14 -9.13
CA LEU A 212 22.50 6.07 -8.00
C LEU A 212 22.63 5.37 -6.62
N GLY A 213 23.01 4.10 -6.61
CA GLY A 213 23.24 3.32 -5.39
C GLY A 213 21.97 2.99 -4.59
N GLY A 214 20.80 2.97 -5.24
CA GLY A 214 19.51 2.63 -4.64
C GLY A 214 18.76 3.81 -4.00
N SER A 215 17.65 3.51 -3.34
CA SER A 215 16.82 4.48 -2.60
C SER A 215 17.00 4.40 -1.09
N THR A 216 17.26 5.51 -0.43
CA THR A 216 17.34 5.62 1.04
C THR A 216 16.09 6.28 1.64
N VAL A 217 14.92 5.64 1.49
CA VAL A 217 13.63 6.25 1.93
C VAL A 217 13.40 6.15 3.45
N LYS A 218 14.02 5.19 4.15
CA LYS A 218 13.89 5.06 5.63
C LYS A 218 15.17 4.65 6.35
N THR A 219 15.85 3.59 5.91
CA THR A 219 17.01 3.04 6.64
C THR A 219 18.07 2.40 5.74
N TYR A 220 17.91 2.41 4.42
CA TYR A 220 18.83 1.73 3.52
C TYR A 220 20.17 2.48 3.39
N LEU A 221 21.26 1.75 3.55
CA LEU A 221 22.64 2.23 3.36
C LEU A 221 23.38 1.15 2.58
N SER A 222 24.07 1.53 1.50
CA SER A 222 24.79 0.60 0.62
C SER A 222 26.13 0.15 1.23
N SER A 223 26.73 1.04 2.02
CA SER A 223 27.89 0.80 2.87
C SER A 223 27.70 1.55 4.19
N ALA A 224 28.57 1.33 5.18
CA ALA A 224 28.48 2.04 6.46
C ALA A 224 28.42 3.58 6.31
N ASN A 225 28.93 4.14 5.19
CA ASN A 225 29.06 5.58 4.97
C ASN A 225 28.42 6.12 3.67
N HIS A 226 27.77 5.30 2.83
CA HIS A 226 27.15 5.77 1.58
C HIS A 226 25.65 5.45 1.53
N ALA A 227 24.84 6.51 1.43
CA ALA A 227 23.41 6.42 1.12
C ALA A 227 23.20 6.49 -0.40
N GLY A 228 22.16 5.82 -0.91
CA GLY A 228 21.73 5.99 -2.29
C GLY A 228 21.00 7.31 -2.48
N SER A 229 20.91 7.79 -3.72
CA SER A 229 20.24 9.06 -4.06
C SER A 229 19.02 8.90 -4.97
N PHE A 230 18.56 7.67 -5.26
CA PHE A 230 17.42 7.48 -6.17
C PHE A 230 16.09 8.00 -5.59
N GLN A 231 15.97 8.18 -4.27
CA GLN A 231 14.78 8.77 -3.66
C GLN A 231 14.43 10.16 -4.21
N ASP A 232 15.43 10.90 -4.70
CA ASP A 232 15.25 12.24 -5.27
C ASP A 232 14.71 12.18 -6.71
N GLU A 233 14.72 11.00 -7.35
CA GLU A 233 14.19 10.78 -8.69
C GLU A 233 12.76 10.20 -8.72
N LEU A 234 12.24 9.77 -7.55
CA LEU A 234 10.88 9.22 -7.42
C LEU A 234 9.82 10.19 -7.94
N LYS A 235 8.83 9.67 -8.67
CA LYS A 235 7.78 10.47 -9.31
C LYS A 235 6.44 10.37 -8.59
N VAL A 236 6.16 9.22 -7.99
CA VAL A 236 4.87 8.95 -7.35
C VAL A 236 5.01 8.36 -5.96
N TYR A 237 6.00 7.50 -5.72
CA TYR A 237 6.10 6.79 -4.45
C TYR A 237 6.36 7.75 -3.30
N SER A 238 5.45 7.78 -2.31
CA SER A 238 5.49 8.71 -1.16
C SER A 238 5.25 10.19 -1.50
N HIS A 239 4.79 10.49 -2.71
CA HIS A 239 4.36 11.83 -3.14
C HIS A 239 2.83 11.96 -3.13
N GLU A 240 2.13 11.21 -2.26
CA GLU A 240 0.68 11.38 -2.15
C GLU A 240 0.29 12.83 -1.88
N HIS A 241 -0.79 13.29 -2.50
CA HIS A 241 -1.28 14.66 -2.43
C HIS A 241 -0.44 15.74 -3.13
N GLU A 242 0.74 15.40 -3.66
CA GLU A 242 1.53 16.31 -4.49
C GLU A 242 1.00 16.37 -5.94
N PRO A 243 1.27 17.44 -6.70
CA PRO A 243 0.89 17.52 -8.11
C PRO A 243 1.71 16.53 -8.94
N CYS A 244 1.03 15.72 -9.76
CA CYS A 244 1.67 14.80 -10.69
C CYS A 244 2.72 15.54 -11.55
N PRO A 245 3.94 15.00 -11.70
CA PRO A 245 5.00 15.68 -12.45
C PRO A 245 4.65 15.90 -13.93
N ILE A 246 3.75 15.06 -14.49
CA ILE A 246 3.31 15.10 -15.90
C ILE A 246 2.09 16.01 -16.08
N CYS A 247 0.96 15.68 -15.46
CA CYS A 247 -0.34 16.35 -15.73
C CYS A 247 -0.81 17.29 -14.62
N LYS A 248 -0.05 17.41 -13.52
CA LYS A 248 -0.37 18.24 -12.34
C LYS A 248 -1.61 17.82 -11.54
N THR A 249 -2.37 16.82 -11.98
CA THR A 249 -3.41 16.18 -11.15
C THR A 249 -2.79 15.70 -9.84
N ARG A 250 -3.48 15.97 -8.72
CA ARG A 250 -3.07 15.53 -7.39
C ARG A 250 -2.87 14.01 -7.35
N LEU A 251 -1.74 13.56 -6.83
CA LEU A 251 -1.45 12.14 -6.64
C LEU A 251 -2.31 11.56 -5.52
N GLU A 252 -2.80 10.35 -5.74
CA GLU A 252 -3.71 9.64 -4.85
C GLU A 252 -3.04 8.42 -4.25
N LYS A 253 -3.52 8.00 -3.07
CA LYS A 253 -3.00 6.82 -2.39
C LYS A 253 -4.11 5.91 -1.91
N ARG A 254 -4.05 4.65 -2.33
CA ARG A 254 -4.99 3.61 -1.89
C ARG A 254 -4.26 2.36 -1.40
N PRO A 255 -4.76 1.70 -0.34
CA PRO A 255 -4.23 0.40 0.06
C PRO A 255 -4.57 -0.68 -0.98
N LEU A 256 -3.61 -1.57 -1.25
CA LEU A 256 -3.74 -2.73 -2.13
C LEU A 256 -2.85 -3.86 -1.58
N GLY A 257 -3.42 -5.03 -1.30
CA GLY A 257 -2.66 -6.15 -0.72
C GLY A 257 -1.94 -5.82 0.59
N GLY A 258 -2.52 -4.93 1.41
CA GLY A 258 -1.90 -4.43 2.66
C GLY A 258 -0.75 -3.43 2.47
N ARG A 259 -0.54 -2.92 1.25
CA ARG A 259 0.51 -1.95 0.90
C ARG A 259 -0.09 -0.67 0.36
N GLY A 260 0.49 0.47 0.71
CA GLY A 260 0.12 1.75 0.09
C GLY A 260 0.53 1.79 -1.37
N THR A 261 -0.38 2.25 -2.23
CA THR A 261 -0.18 2.40 -3.68
C THR A 261 -0.43 3.84 -4.06
N THR A 262 0.61 4.53 -4.52
CA THR A 262 0.53 5.92 -4.96
C THR A 262 0.47 5.98 -6.47
N PHE A 263 -0.48 6.72 -7.02
CA PHE A 263 -0.74 6.75 -8.46
C PHE A 263 -1.34 8.09 -8.89
N CYS A 264 -1.26 8.39 -10.19
CA CYS A 264 -1.91 9.53 -10.80
C CYS A 264 -3.19 9.09 -11.50
N ARG A 265 -4.36 9.57 -11.05
CA ARG A 265 -5.65 9.15 -11.65
C ARG A 265 -5.77 9.47 -13.13
N HIS A 266 -5.23 10.60 -13.56
CA HIS A 266 -5.31 11.04 -14.95
C HIS A 266 -4.35 10.25 -15.86
N CYS A 267 -3.05 10.19 -15.51
CA CYS A 267 -2.06 9.48 -16.32
C CYS A 267 -2.33 7.97 -16.38
N GLN A 268 -2.80 7.38 -15.28
CA GLN A 268 -3.01 5.93 -15.16
C GLN A 268 -4.49 5.52 -15.34
N LYS A 269 -5.34 6.44 -15.84
CA LYS A 269 -6.73 6.18 -16.25
C LYS A 269 -7.58 5.53 -15.14
N THR A 270 -7.47 6.03 -13.92
CA THR A 270 -8.41 5.67 -12.84
C THR A 270 -9.49 6.73 -12.72
N GLY A 271 -10.70 6.33 -12.35
CA GLY A 271 -11.81 7.26 -12.19
C GLY A 271 -11.64 8.22 -11.03
N GLN A 272 -12.35 9.34 -11.13
CA GLN A 272 -12.43 10.38 -10.11
C GLN A 272 -13.35 9.92 -8.97
N ILE A 273 -12.91 10.08 -7.72
CA ILE A 273 -13.66 9.69 -6.54
C ILE A 273 -14.15 10.95 -5.82
N ILE A 274 -15.46 11.10 -5.68
CA ILE A 274 -16.09 12.26 -5.07
C ILE A 274 -16.70 11.87 -3.72
N GLY A 275 -16.23 12.49 -2.64
CA GLY A 275 -16.84 12.34 -1.33
C GLY A 275 -17.89 13.43 -1.09
N ILE A 276 -19.15 13.06 -0.89
CA ILE A 276 -20.21 14.03 -0.54
C ILE A 276 -20.42 14.00 0.98
N THR A 277 -20.24 15.16 1.61
CA THR A 277 -20.48 15.38 3.03
C THR A 277 -21.38 16.60 3.23
N GLY A 278 -21.97 16.74 4.42
CA GLY A 278 -22.99 17.75 4.69
C GLY A 278 -23.85 17.39 5.89
N LEU A 279 -24.50 18.39 6.47
CA LEU A 279 -25.43 18.19 7.58
C LEU A 279 -26.69 17.43 7.12
N ILE A 280 -27.44 16.87 8.06
CA ILE A 280 -28.73 16.23 7.78
C ILE A 280 -29.69 17.31 7.27
N GLY A 281 -30.37 17.04 6.16
CA GLY A 281 -31.32 17.98 5.53
C GLY A 281 -30.72 18.96 4.52
N THR A 282 -29.40 18.93 4.25
CA THR A 282 -28.77 19.87 3.30
C THR A 282 -28.94 19.50 1.83
N GLY A 283 -29.38 18.27 1.51
CA GLY A 283 -29.61 17.84 0.12
C GLY A 283 -28.52 16.97 -0.50
N LYS A 284 -27.61 16.40 0.32
CA LYS A 284 -26.57 15.45 -0.11
C LYS A 284 -27.08 14.40 -1.09
N SER A 285 -28.06 13.59 -0.69
CA SER A 285 -28.59 12.50 -1.50
C SER A 285 -29.24 12.99 -2.81
N THR A 286 -29.70 14.25 -2.86
CA THR A 286 -30.17 14.85 -4.10
C THR A 286 -29.00 15.17 -5.03
N LEU A 287 -27.91 15.73 -4.52
CA LEU A 287 -26.69 15.98 -5.30
C LEU A 287 -26.03 14.66 -5.76
N THR A 288 -26.01 13.64 -4.89
CA THR A 288 -25.55 12.28 -5.24
C THR A 288 -26.27 11.74 -6.48
N LYS A 289 -27.58 11.90 -6.56
CA LYS A 289 -28.39 11.45 -7.72
C LYS A 289 -27.99 12.17 -9.01
N VAL A 290 -27.59 13.44 -8.93
CA VAL A 290 -27.11 14.18 -10.11
C VAL A 290 -25.78 13.61 -10.59
N PHE A 291 -24.82 13.32 -9.69
CA PHE A 291 -23.60 12.60 -10.08
C PHE A 291 -23.89 11.25 -10.75
N VAL A 292 -24.83 10.47 -10.20
CA VAL A 292 -25.23 9.19 -10.78
C VAL A 292 -25.83 9.37 -12.18
N SER A 293 -26.64 10.41 -12.42
CA SER A 293 -27.15 10.72 -13.77
C SER A 293 -26.05 11.10 -14.79
N HIS A 294 -24.89 11.55 -14.30
CA HIS A 294 -23.68 11.80 -15.10
C HIS A 294 -22.74 10.59 -15.20
N GLY A 295 -23.20 9.40 -14.81
CA GLY A 295 -22.48 8.13 -14.99
C GLY A 295 -21.54 7.76 -13.85
N TYR A 296 -21.62 8.43 -12.69
CA TYR A 296 -20.88 8.01 -11.50
C TYR A 296 -21.53 6.77 -10.88
N LEU A 297 -20.68 5.84 -10.40
CA LEU A 297 -21.13 4.74 -9.55
C LEU A 297 -21.32 5.23 -8.12
N LEU A 298 -22.42 4.84 -7.49
CA LEU A 298 -22.71 5.20 -6.11
C LEU A 298 -22.13 4.16 -5.14
N TYR A 299 -21.34 4.61 -4.17
CA TYR A 299 -21.08 3.91 -2.93
C TYR A 299 -21.85 4.58 -1.79
N ASP A 300 -22.89 3.91 -1.29
CA ASP A 300 -23.73 4.39 -0.19
C ASP A 300 -23.34 3.68 1.11
N CYS A 301 -22.73 4.44 2.03
CA CYS A 301 -22.30 3.91 3.32
C CYS A 301 -23.47 3.44 4.20
N ASP A 302 -24.61 4.13 4.19
CA ASP A 302 -25.77 3.76 5.02
C ASP A 302 -26.36 2.43 4.54
N LYS A 303 -26.47 2.28 3.21
CA LYS A 303 -26.87 1.01 2.61
C LYS A 303 -25.89 -0.11 2.98
N LYS A 304 -24.58 0.16 2.92
CA LYS A 304 -23.55 -0.84 3.28
C LYS A 304 -23.59 -1.24 4.74
N VAL A 305 -23.83 -0.29 5.65
CA VAL A 305 -24.04 -0.61 7.06
C VAL A 305 -25.29 -1.47 7.23
N ALA A 306 -26.40 -1.15 6.54
CA ALA A 306 -27.60 -1.98 6.62
C ALA A 306 -27.36 -3.43 6.16
N GLU A 307 -26.66 -3.62 5.02
CA GLU A 307 -26.24 -4.93 4.49
C GLU A 307 -25.34 -5.69 5.49
N LEU A 308 -24.42 -5.02 6.18
CA LEU A 308 -23.57 -5.67 7.20
C LEU A 308 -24.39 -6.28 8.34
N TYR A 309 -25.47 -5.63 8.76
CA TYR A 309 -26.34 -6.18 9.82
C TYR A 309 -27.20 -7.37 9.36
N GLU A 310 -27.16 -7.74 8.09
CA GLU A 310 -27.77 -8.97 7.57
C GLU A 310 -26.78 -10.14 7.54
N ASP A 311 -25.47 -9.87 7.70
CA ASP A 311 -24.42 -10.88 7.74
C ASP A 311 -24.25 -11.48 9.15
N GLU A 312 -24.51 -12.79 9.26
CA GLU A 312 -24.36 -13.54 10.51
C GLU A 312 -22.92 -13.52 11.05
N GLN A 313 -21.90 -13.51 10.18
CA GLN A 313 -20.50 -13.44 10.60
C GLN A 313 -20.18 -12.08 11.23
N PHE A 314 -20.72 -11.01 10.65
CA PHE A 314 -20.58 -9.67 11.21
C PHE A 314 -21.26 -9.58 12.58
N ILE A 315 -22.49 -10.08 12.71
CA ILE A 315 -23.21 -10.12 14.00
C ILE A 315 -22.40 -10.90 15.04
N LYS A 316 -21.89 -12.08 14.67
CA LYS A 316 -21.03 -12.89 15.54
C LYS A 316 -19.78 -12.13 15.96
N SER A 317 -19.12 -11.42 15.04
CA SER A 317 -17.92 -10.63 15.34
C SER A 317 -18.20 -9.50 16.35
N ILE A 318 -19.40 -8.88 16.30
CA ILE A 318 -19.83 -7.90 17.29
C ILE A 318 -20.04 -8.58 18.65
N LYS A 319 -20.77 -9.69 18.69
CA LYS A 319 -21.02 -10.45 19.93
C LYS A 319 -19.70 -10.86 20.58
N ASP A 320 -18.78 -11.44 19.83
CA ASP A 320 -17.48 -11.90 20.35
C ASP A 320 -16.64 -10.72 20.88
N LYS A 321 -16.60 -9.60 20.14
CA LYS A 321 -15.78 -8.43 20.49
C LYS A 321 -16.34 -7.61 21.65
N PHE A 322 -17.66 -7.64 21.84
CA PHE A 322 -18.38 -6.87 22.85
C PHE A 322 -19.21 -7.77 23.77
N ALA A 323 -18.72 -9.00 24.03
CA ALA A 323 -19.43 -10.02 24.79
C ALA A 323 -20.05 -9.51 26.10
N PRO A 324 -19.36 -8.69 26.94
CA PRO A 324 -19.94 -8.18 28.20
C PRO A 324 -21.18 -7.27 28.04
N ILE A 325 -21.56 -6.92 26.80
CA ILE A 325 -22.71 -6.06 26.49
C ILE A 325 -23.83 -6.88 25.83
N PHE A 326 -23.53 -8.05 25.26
CA PHE A 326 -24.44 -8.85 24.43
C PHE A 326 -24.61 -10.29 24.95
N ASP A 327 -24.68 -10.46 26.28
CA ASP A 327 -24.64 -11.78 26.94
C ASP A 327 -25.84 -12.70 26.61
N GLU A 328 -27.03 -12.20 26.23
CA GLU A 328 -28.18 -13.08 25.93
C GLU A 328 -28.99 -12.73 24.66
N GLU A 329 -29.01 -11.47 24.18
CA GLU A 329 -29.75 -11.10 22.97
C GLU A 329 -29.05 -9.99 22.16
N PHE A 330 -28.85 -10.23 20.86
CA PHE A 330 -28.39 -9.20 19.92
C PHE A 330 -29.58 -8.68 19.14
N SER A 331 -29.88 -7.40 19.32
CA SER A 331 -30.85 -6.68 18.50
C SER A 331 -30.31 -5.30 18.12
N LYS A 332 -30.79 -4.76 16.99
CA LYS A 332 -30.46 -3.38 16.57
C LYS A 332 -30.82 -2.37 17.66
N GLU A 333 -31.87 -2.62 18.44
CA GLU A 333 -32.33 -1.76 19.53
C GLU A 333 -31.34 -1.73 20.70
N VAL A 334 -30.81 -2.89 21.11
CA VAL A 334 -29.79 -2.99 22.16
C VAL A 334 -28.52 -2.27 21.76
N VAL A 335 -28.10 -2.41 20.49
CA VAL A 335 -26.95 -1.66 19.95
C VAL A 335 -27.22 -0.16 20.01
N LEU A 336 -28.37 0.31 19.50
CA LEU A 336 -28.72 1.73 19.47
C LEU A 336 -28.83 2.35 20.86
N LYS A 337 -29.36 1.61 21.84
CA LYS A 337 -29.43 2.05 23.25
C LYS A 337 -28.02 2.23 23.83
N ASN A 338 -27.16 1.23 23.69
CA ASN A 338 -25.79 1.29 24.18
C ASN A 338 -24.95 2.36 23.47
N LEU A 339 -25.18 2.62 22.18
CA LEU A 339 -24.55 3.73 21.46
C LEU A 339 -24.95 5.10 22.01
N GLN A 340 -26.16 5.24 22.55
CA GLN A 340 -26.63 6.51 23.14
C GLN A 340 -26.15 6.69 24.58
N GLU A 341 -26.17 5.63 25.38
CA GLU A 341 -25.94 5.70 26.83
C GLU A 341 -24.47 5.47 27.23
N ASN A 342 -23.69 4.73 26.45
CA ASN A 342 -22.33 4.33 26.81
C ASN A 342 -21.28 4.90 25.84
N LYS A 343 -20.61 5.99 26.27
CA LYS A 343 -19.58 6.69 25.47
C LYS A 343 -18.38 5.81 25.11
N ILE A 344 -17.95 4.92 26.01
CA ILE A 344 -16.81 4.02 25.80
C ILE A 344 -17.17 2.97 24.75
N PHE A 345 -18.33 2.33 24.91
CA PHE A 345 -18.86 1.39 23.93
C PHE A 345 -19.00 2.06 22.57
N ARG A 346 -19.68 3.22 22.51
CA ARG A 346 -19.85 3.98 21.27
C ARG A 346 -18.54 4.21 20.53
N ARG A 347 -17.50 4.69 21.21
CA ARG A 347 -16.20 4.94 20.58
C ARG A 347 -15.58 3.64 20.03
N LYS A 348 -15.59 2.56 20.81
CA LYS A 348 -15.03 1.26 20.38
C LYS A 348 -15.84 0.64 19.23
N TYR A 349 -17.16 0.74 19.29
CA TYR A 349 -18.08 0.23 18.29
C TYR A 349 -17.96 1.00 16.97
N GLU A 350 -18.03 2.34 17.01
CA GLU A 350 -17.84 3.20 15.83
C GLU A 350 -16.49 2.92 15.17
N THR A 351 -15.40 2.83 15.94
CA THR A 351 -14.06 2.49 15.40
C THR A 351 -14.05 1.14 14.68
N PHE A 352 -14.74 0.13 15.25
CA PHE A 352 -14.81 -1.20 14.65
C PHE A 352 -15.59 -1.21 13.34
N VAL A 353 -16.78 -0.61 13.33
CA VAL A 353 -17.61 -0.51 12.12
C VAL A 353 -16.91 0.32 11.04
N TYR A 354 -16.28 1.44 11.40
CA TYR A 354 -15.55 2.28 10.45
C TYR A 354 -14.37 1.56 9.80
N GLN A 355 -13.70 0.65 10.52
CA GLN A 355 -12.63 -0.16 9.92
C GLN A 355 -13.19 -1.10 8.84
N ILE A 356 -14.34 -1.73 9.09
CA ILE A 356 -15.00 -2.63 8.13
C ILE A 356 -15.48 -1.86 6.91
N ILE A 357 -16.16 -0.72 7.11
CA ILE A 357 -16.62 0.15 6.02
C ILE A 357 -15.43 0.70 5.21
N SER A 358 -14.33 1.08 5.86
CA SER A 358 -13.12 1.53 5.16
C SER A 358 -12.57 0.45 4.24
N ASN A 359 -12.51 -0.79 4.71
CA ASN A 359 -12.01 -1.92 3.92
C ASN A 359 -12.96 -2.25 2.75
N ASP A 360 -14.27 -2.25 3.00
CA ASP A 360 -15.28 -2.46 1.96
C ASP A 360 -15.22 -1.37 0.88
N LEU A 361 -15.13 -0.10 1.28
CA LEU A 361 -14.93 1.02 0.36
C LEU A 361 -13.64 0.84 -0.46
N ILE A 362 -12.49 0.57 0.18
CA ILE A 362 -11.22 0.37 -0.55
C ILE A 362 -11.36 -0.76 -1.58
N ASN A 363 -11.98 -1.87 -1.20
CA ASN A 363 -12.23 -2.98 -2.11
C ASN A 363 -13.12 -2.56 -3.28
N PHE A 364 -14.21 -1.85 -3.01
CA PHE A 364 -15.10 -1.31 -4.04
C PHE A 364 -14.35 -0.38 -5.00
N LEU A 365 -13.60 0.60 -4.48
CA LEU A 365 -12.82 1.55 -5.27
C LEU A 365 -11.78 0.85 -6.15
N ASN A 366 -11.13 -0.20 -5.65
CA ASN A 366 -10.09 -0.92 -6.38
C ASN A 366 -10.70 -1.77 -7.51
N HIS A 367 -11.83 -2.44 -7.28
CA HIS A 367 -12.50 -3.23 -8.32
C HIS A 367 -13.20 -2.37 -9.38
N HIS A 368 -13.67 -1.18 -9.01
CA HIS A 368 -14.29 -0.20 -9.92
C HIS A 368 -13.33 0.92 -10.31
N SER A 369 -12.03 0.63 -10.38
CA SER A 369 -10.98 1.64 -10.55
C SER A 369 -11.08 2.47 -11.82
N SER A 370 -11.71 1.96 -12.88
CA SER A 370 -11.92 2.68 -14.15
C SER A 370 -13.19 3.55 -14.15
N ASN A 371 -14.03 3.46 -13.12
CA ASN A 371 -15.27 4.21 -13.03
C ASN A 371 -15.09 5.46 -12.16
N ASN A 372 -15.75 6.55 -12.52
CA ASN A 372 -15.96 7.65 -11.61
C ASN A 372 -16.94 7.21 -10.50
N ILE A 373 -16.64 7.54 -9.25
CA ILE A 373 -17.37 7.04 -8.08
C ILE A 373 -17.79 8.22 -7.21
N VAL A 374 -19.05 8.24 -6.79
CA VAL A 374 -19.56 9.16 -5.78
C VAL A 374 -19.81 8.37 -4.49
N VAL A 375 -19.23 8.84 -3.40
CA VAL A 375 -19.28 8.23 -2.07
C VAL A 375 -20.17 9.09 -1.19
N GLU A 376 -21.33 8.54 -0.81
CA GLU A 376 -22.20 9.14 0.20
C GLU A 376 -21.89 8.52 1.55
N ALA A 377 -21.10 9.23 2.36
CA ALA A 377 -20.70 8.80 3.69
C ALA A 377 -21.21 9.79 4.74
N PRO A 378 -22.25 9.44 5.53
CA PRO A 378 -22.57 10.22 6.71
C PRO A 378 -21.39 10.06 7.67
N ARG A 379 -20.65 11.16 7.89
CA ARG A 379 -19.43 11.22 8.69
C ARG A 379 -18.14 10.76 7.98
N LEU A 380 -17.96 11.21 6.73
CA LEU A 380 -16.75 11.02 5.93
C LEU A 380 -15.44 11.29 6.72
N PHE A 381 -15.42 12.39 7.49
CA PHE A 381 -14.22 12.84 8.22
C PHE A 381 -13.96 12.10 9.53
N GLU A 382 -15.01 11.67 10.22
CA GLU A 382 -14.91 10.89 11.44
C GLU A 382 -14.32 9.50 11.16
N ALA A 383 -14.67 8.93 10.00
CA ALA A 383 -14.15 7.65 9.52
C ALA A 383 -12.81 7.76 8.77
N HIS A 384 -12.24 8.97 8.64
CA HIS A 384 -11.01 9.23 7.90
C HIS A 384 -11.06 8.74 6.44
N LEU A 385 -12.22 8.84 5.79
CA LEU A 385 -12.42 8.38 4.41
C LEU A 385 -12.03 9.45 3.39
N GLU A 386 -11.93 10.72 3.80
CA GLU A 386 -11.60 11.86 2.93
C GLU A 386 -10.28 11.67 2.18
N LYS A 387 -9.32 10.96 2.77
CA LYS A 387 -8.00 10.69 2.17
C LYS A 387 -8.04 9.83 0.91
N TYR A 388 -9.14 9.13 0.66
CA TYR A 388 -9.33 8.30 -0.54
C TYR A 388 -10.15 9.01 -1.62
N MET A 389 -10.60 10.24 -1.36
CA MET A 389 -11.37 11.02 -2.32
C MET A 389 -10.42 11.83 -3.19
N SER A 390 -10.72 11.93 -4.49
CA SER A 390 -10.09 12.92 -5.37
C SER A 390 -10.50 14.33 -4.94
N TYR A 391 -11.80 14.51 -4.66
CA TYR A 391 -12.37 15.75 -4.14
C TYR A 391 -13.46 15.49 -3.10
N VAL A 392 -13.51 16.33 -2.08
CA VAL A 392 -14.56 16.36 -1.06
C VAL A 392 -15.47 17.56 -1.30
N ILE A 393 -16.78 17.29 -1.36
CA ILE A 393 -17.82 18.29 -1.57
C ILE A 393 -18.63 18.43 -0.27
N ALA A 394 -18.70 19.65 0.27
CA ALA A 394 -19.62 19.97 1.35
C ALA A 394 -20.92 20.55 0.79
N VAL A 395 -22.04 19.91 1.12
CA VAL A 395 -23.38 20.44 0.83
C VAL A 395 -23.88 21.20 2.06
N VAL A 396 -24.00 22.51 1.91
CA VAL A 396 -24.38 23.44 2.99
C VAL A 396 -25.73 24.08 2.72
N ALA A 397 -26.45 24.41 3.78
CA ALA A 397 -27.70 25.16 3.74
C ALA A 397 -27.91 25.86 5.08
N GLN A 398 -28.63 26.98 5.10
CA GLN A 398 -29.02 27.68 6.31
C GLN A 398 -29.91 26.83 7.21
N SER A 399 -29.86 27.09 8.52
CA SER A 399 -30.60 26.30 9.51
C SER A 399 -32.11 26.32 9.27
N ASP A 400 -32.67 27.45 8.83
CA ASP A 400 -34.10 27.58 8.53
C ASP A 400 -34.49 26.73 7.31
N THR A 401 -33.67 26.74 6.26
CA THR A 401 -33.83 25.89 5.07
C THR A 401 -33.80 24.40 5.45
N ILE A 402 -32.85 24.00 6.30
CA ILE A 402 -32.74 22.62 6.80
C ILE A 402 -34.00 22.23 7.58
N TYR A 403 -34.46 23.09 8.49
CA TYR A 403 -35.66 22.84 9.30
C TYR A 403 -36.90 22.63 8.43
N GLN A 404 -37.15 23.52 7.46
CA GLN A 404 -38.27 23.40 6.53
C GLN A 404 -38.20 22.12 5.69
N ARG A 405 -37.00 21.75 5.22
CA ARG A 405 -36.81 20.48 4.47
C ARG A 405 -37.09 19.24 5.32
N LEU A 406 -36.70 19.26 6.59
CA LEU A 406 -36.98 18.15 7.51
C LEU A 406 -38.49 18.05 7.82
N LEU A 407 -39.15 19.19 8.04
CA LEU A 407 -40.60 19.25 8.20
C LEU A 407 -41.33 18.69 6.98
N ASN A 408 -41.00 19.17 5.77
CA ASN A 408 -41.65 18.75 4.53
C ASN A 408 -41.45 17.27 4.21
N ARG A 409 -40.37 16.66 4.72
CA ARG A 409 -40.10 15.21 4.58
C ARG A 409 -40.82 14.36 5.64
N GLY A 410 -41.57 14.97 6.55
CA GLY A 410 -42.23 14.27 7.66
C GLY A 410 -41.23 13.67 8.66
N ALA A 411 -40.05 14.28 8.83
CA ALA A 411 -39.04 13.77 9.75
C ALA A 411 -39.54 13.86 11.21
N LYS A 412 -39.44 12.76 11.95
CA LYS A 412 -39.73 12.72 13.40
C LYS A 412 -38.52 13.23 14.18
N ASN A 413 -38.75 13.90 15.32
CA ASN A 413 -37.71 14.39 16.23
C ASN A 413 -36.69 15.35 15.57
N ILE A 414 -37.18 16.38 14.88
CA ILE A 414 -36.35 17.36 14.16
C ILE A 414 -35.31 18.01 15.07
N ASP A 415 -35.67 18.35 16.32
CA ASP A 415 -34.74 18.94 17.29
C ASP A 415 -33.53 18.03 17.57
N LYS A 416 -33.75 16.72 17.67
CA LYS A 416 -32.67 15.73 17.83
C LYS A 416 -31.77 15.66 16.60
N LEU A 417 -32.33 15.78 15.39
CA LEU A 417 -31.55 15.83 14.14
C LEU A 417 -30.69 17.11 14.07
N LEU A 418 -31.25 18.26 14.49
CA LEU A 418 -30.50 19.51 14.58
C LEU A 418 -29.40 19.46 15.66
N GLU A 419 -29.64 18.79 16.79
CA GLU A 419 -28.58 18.54 17.78
C GLU A 419 -27.46 17.65 17.23
N LEU A 420 -27.78 16.64 16.43
CA LEU A 420 -26.78 15.79 15.77
C LEU A 420 -25.95 16.60 14.77
N ASN A 421 -26.58 17.53 14.05
CA ASN A 421 -25.87 18.43 13.14
C ASN A 421 -24.80 19.27 13.89
N LYS A 422 -25.11 19.77 15.09
CA LYS A 422 -24.16 20.52 15.93
C LYS A 422 -22.96 19.67 16.40
N LYS A 423 -23.08 18.34 16.38
CA LYS A 423 -22.02 17.39 16.80
C LYS A 423 -21.19 16.85 15.63
N SER A 424 -21.46 17.27 14.39
CA SER A 424 -20.74 16.78 13.22
C SER A 424 -19.40 17.49 13.05
N GLN A 425 -18.33 16.72 12.75
CA GLN A 425 -17.00 17.29 12.54
C GLN A 425 -16.86 18.11 11.25
N ILE A 426 -17.87 18.11 10.38
CA ILE A 426 -17.84 18.87 9.13
C ILE A 426 -17.60 20.36 9.38
N ILE A 427 -18.20 20.92 10.43
CA ILE A 427 -18.09 22.34 10.77
C ILE A 427 -16.62 22.70 11.06
N ASP A 428 -15.90 21.81 11.75
CA ASP A 428 -14.51 22.01 12.16
C ASP A 428 -13.48 21.62 11.08
N LYS A 429 -13.91 20.95 10.00
CA LYS A 429 -13.04 20.38 8.95
C LYS A 429 -13.30 20.96 7.56
N MET A 430 -13.83 22.18 7.50
CA MET A 430 -14.17 22.86 6.26
C MET A 430 -12.94 23.29 5.45
N ASP A 431 -11.76 23.33 6.07
CA ASP A 431 -10.44 23.50 5.44
C ASP A 431 -10.03 22.32 4.55
N LYS A 432 -10.62 21.13 4.77
CA LYS A 432 -10.37 19.91 4.00
C LYS A 432 -11.37 19.68 2.87
N VAL A 433 -12.26 20.62 2.64
CA VAL A 433 -13.29 20.55 1.60
C VAL A 433 -12.77 21.25 0.35
N ASP A 434 -12.81 20.55 -0.78
CA ASP A 434 -12.35 21.08 -2.06
C ASP A 434 -13.42 21.97 -2.71
N PHE A 435 -14.70 21.61 -2.56
CA PHE A 435 -15.82 22.37 -3.13
C PHE A 435 -17.00 22.49 -2.17
N ILE A 436 -17.66 23.65 -2.19
CA ILE A 436 -18.88 23.91 -1.42
C ILE A 436 -20.04 24.05 -2.40
N PHE A 437 -21.11 23.29 -2.14
CA PHE A 437 -22.40 23.44 -2.83
C PHE A 437 -23.41 24.06 -1.86
N GLU A 438 -23.65 25.36 -2.02
CA GLU A 438 -24.63 26.11 -1.25
C GLU A 438 -26.04 25.82 -1.77
N ASN A 439 -26.87 25.18 -0.96
CA ASN A 439 -28.20 24.72 -1.35
C ASN A 439 -29.29 25.49 -0.59
N ASP A 440 -29.27 26.82 -0.68
CA ASP A 440 -30.27 27.73 -0.10
C ASP A 440 -31.28 28.28 -1.11
N PHE A 441 -31.25 27.80 -2.35
CA PHE A 441 -32.16 28.19 -3.42
C PHE A 441 -33.44 27.31 -3.48
N PRO A 442 -34.47 27.76 -4.21
CA PRO A 442 -35.70 26.99 -4.44
C PRO A 442 -35.44 25.63 -5.08
N ILE A 443 -36.33 24.66 -4.86
CA ILE A 443 -36.14 23.27 -5.34
C ILE A 443 -36.15 23.19 -6.87
N GLU A 444 -36.83 24.13 -7.53
CA GLU A 444 -36.95 24.27 -8.97
C GLU A 444 -35.60 24.62 -9.62
N GLU A 445 -34.77 25.40 -8.94
CA GLU A 445 -33.42 25.78 -9.40
C GLU A 445 -32.35 24.72 -9.11
N PHE A 446 -32.66 23.74 -8.24
CA PHE A 446 -31.67 22.76 -7.78
C PHE A 446 -31.08 21.98 -8.94
N SER A 447 -31.91 21.49 -9.85
CA SER A 447 -31.46 20.59 -10.92
C SER A 447 -30.43 21.28 -11.83
N GLU A 448 -30.70 22.52 -12.24
CA GLU A 448 -29.82 23.29 -13.12
C GLU A 448 -28.50 23.64 -12.42
N ARG A 449 -28.56 24.15 -11.18
CA ARG A 449 -27.36 24.51 -10.43
C ARG A 449 -26.50 23.31 -10.08
N ALA A 450 -27.12 22.20 -9.68
CA ALA A 450 -26.41 20.95 -9.40
C ALA A 450 -25.77 20.38 -10.66
N ASP A 451 -26.46 20.43 -11.80
CA ASP A 451 -25.92 19.98 -13.09
C ASP A 451 -24.68 20.77 -13.51
N LEU A 452 -24.75 22.11 -13.47
CA LEU A 452 -23.62 22.99 -13.75
C LEU A 452 -22.44 22.74 -12.80
N PHE A 453 -22.73 22.55 -11.51
CA PHE A 453 -21.73 22.27 -10.49
C PHE A 453 -21.03 20.93 -10.73
N VAL A 454 -21.77 19.86 -11.01
CA VAL A 454 -21.23 18.54 -11.30
C VAL A 454 -20.35 18.56 -12.57
N LYS A 455 -20.81 19.22 -13.64
CA LYS A 455 -20.03 19.38 -14.87
C LYS A 455 -18.68 20.06 -14.63
N LYS A 456 -18.65 21.13 -13.83
CA LYS A 456 -17.41 21.82 -13.46
C LYS A 456 -16.43 20.92 -12.71
N ILE A 457 -16.91 19.98 -11.89
CA ILE A 457 -16.07 19.03 -11.15
C ILE A 457 -15.56 17.91 -12.06
N MET A 458 -16.37 17.47 -13.03
CA MET A 458 -15.96 16.47 -14.01
C MET A 458 -14.80 16.95 -14.91
N GLU A 459 -14.68 18.25 -15.13
CA GLU A 459 -13.58 18.87 -15.89
C GLU A 459 -12.25 18.93 -15.11
N LYS A 460 -12.25 18.59 -13.81
CA LYS A 460 -11.09 18.68 -12.92
C LYS A 460 -10.35 17.36 -12.74
#